data_AF-A0A3C0DLH6-F1
#
_entry.id   AF-A0A3C0DLH6-F1
#
_cell.length_a   1.000
_cell.length_b   1.000
_cell.length_c   1.000
_cell.angle_alpha   90.00
_cell.angle_beta   90.00
_cell.angle_gamma   90.00
#
_symmetry.space_group_name_H-M   'P 1'
#
loop_
_entity.id
_entity.type
_entity.pdbx_description
1 polymer ?
#
loop_
_entity_poly.entity_id
_entity_poly.type
_entity_poly.pdbx_seq_one_letter_code
_entity_poly.pdbx_strand_id
1 'polypeptide(L)'
;MEWLAENESIHLSVKLHPRGAGNWWRSHLVDNERISIVPEHTSLDDCAARFDIVLSDYTNAIVDVARYATPFVLLGSNKDYFSVERFGIPRARSAIQLRDEVDAILADPSAYAARSLSFFEFHVENRRFPLGSIVDSVVSLANKKALPGIRLKSALDDFDDA
;
A
#
# COMPACT_ATOMS: atom_id res chain seq x y z
N MET A 1 -1.44 21.50 6.59
CA MET A 1 -2.60 22.41 6.58
C MET A 1 -2.40 23.55 5.60
N GLU A 2 -1.26 24.26 5.64
CA GLU A 2 -0.90 25.29 4.66
C GLU A 2 -1.03 24.80 3.20
N TRP A 3 -0.49 23.62 2.88
CA TRP A 3 -0.62 23.06 1.53
C TRP A 3 -2.06 22.84 1.07
N LEU A 4 -2.97 22.40 1.96
CA LEU A 4 -4.39 22.30 1.62
C LEU A 4 -4.99 23.69 1.41
N ALA A 5 -4.63 24.69 2.21
CA ALA A 5 -5.11 26.06 2.04
C ALA A 5 -4.73 26.64 0.67
N GLU A 6 -3.55 26.29 0.15
CA GLU A 6 -3.06 26.73 -1.16
C GLU A 6 -3.63 25.93 -2.34
N ASN A 7 -4.29 24.79 -2.09
CA ASN A 7 -4.84 23.90 -3.11
C ASN A 7 -6.34 23.65 -2.85
N GLU A 8 -7.18 24.62 -3.22
CA GLU A 8 -8.61 24.64 -2.86
C GLU A 8 -9.41 23.46 -3.43
N SER A 9 -8.99 22.87 -4.55
CA SER A 9 -9.65 21.72 -5.18
C SER A 9 -9.37 20.38 -4.48
N ILE A 10 -8.40 20.33 -3.57
CA ILE A 10 -7.99 19.09 -2.91
C ILE A 10 -8.83 18.83 -1.66
N HIS A 11 -9.33 17.60 -1.58
CA HIS A 11 -9.97 17.03 -0.39
C HIS A 11 -9.05 15.98 0.24
N LEU A 12 -8.86 16.06 1.56
CA LEU A 12 -8.05 15.11 2.31
C LEU A 12 -8.95 14.16 3.09
N SER A 13 -8.86 12.87 2.80
CA SER A 13 -9.55 11.83 3.57
C SER A 13 -8.55 11.05 4.40
N VAL A 14 -8.84 10.91 5.69
CA VAL A 14 -7.93 10.28 6.65
C VAL A 14 -8.52 8.97 7.15
N LYS A 15 -7.85 7.86 6.84
CA LYS A 15 -8.13 6.58 7.48
C LYS A 15 -7.36 6.49 8.78
N LEU A 16 -8.07 6.54 9.91
CA LEU A 16 -7.44 6.38 11.22
C LEU A 16 -7.01 4.94 11.46
N HIS A 17 -5.87 4.77 12.13
CA HIS A 17 -5.44 3.45 12.60
C HIS A 17 -6.44 2.93 13.65
N PRO A 18 -6.86 1.65 13.62
CA PRO A 18 -7.89 1.12 14.52
C PRO A 18 -7.56 1.26 16.02
N ARG A 19 -6.27 1.26 16.35
CA ARG A 19 -5.78 1.43 17.73
C ARG A 19 -5.52 2.90 18.12
N GLY A 20 -5.64 3.82 17.17
CA GLY A 20 -5.32 5.23 17.36
C GLY A 20 -6.59 6.07 17.53
N ALA A 21 -6.62 6.94 18.55
CA ALA A 21 -7.75 7.84 18.73
C ALA A 21 -7.82 8.97 17.69
N GLY A 22 -6.76 9.22 16.90
CA GLY A 22 -6.82 10.21 15.81
C GLY A 22 -7.19 11.62 16.24
N ASN A 23 -6.97 11.99 17.50
CA ASN A 23 -7.45 13.24 18.09
C ASN A 23 -7.00 14.47 17.31
N TRP A 24 -5.76 14.44 16.80
CA TRP A 24 -5.22 15.52 15.97
C TRP A 24 -6.04 15.71 14.68
N TRP A 25 -6.42 14.64 13.99
CA TRP A 25 -7.26 14.75 12.80
C TRP A 25 -8.66 15.22 13.13
N ARG A 26 -9.24 14.70 14.22
CA ARG A 26 -10.58 15.07 14.68
C ARG A 26 -10.69 16.54 15.04
N SER A 27 -9.66 17.13 15.66
CA SER A 27 -9.68 18.56 16.00
C SER A 27 -9.68 19.46 14.75
N HIS A 28 -9.04 19.03 13.66
CA HIS A 28 -8.97 19.80 12.41
C HIS A 28 -10.21 19.67 11.51
N LEU A 29 -11.11 18.71 11.78
CA LEU A 29 -12.38 18.61 11.06
C LEU A 29 -13.30 19.81 11.32
N VAL A 30 -13.23 20.38 12.52
CA VAL A 30 -14.10 21.49 12.94
C VAL A 30 -13.82 22.75 12.11
N ASP A 31 -12.57 22.94 11.71
CA ASP A 31 -12.10 24.15 11.06
C ASP A 31 -11.88 23.98 9.55
N ASN A 32 -12.14 22.79 8.99
CA ASN A 32 -11.85 22.50 7.58
C ASN A 32 -12.78 21.44 6.98
N GLU A 33 -13.78 21.89 6.20
CA GLU A 33 -14.74 21.03 5.50
C GLU A 33 -14.11 20.13 4.42
N ARG A 34 -12.86 20.40 4.00
CA ARG A 34 -12.14 19.59 3.01
C ARG A 34 -11.38 18.44 3.64
N ILE A 35 -11.39 18.32 4.96
CA ILE A 35 -10.86 17.15 5.68
C ILE A 35 -12.04 16.27 6.09
N SER A 36 -11.94 14.98 5.79
CA SER A 36 -12.90 13.99 6.26
C SER A 36 -12.19 12.80 6.90
N ILE A 37 -12.87 12.12 7.82
CA ILE A 37 -12.40 10.83 8.36
C ILE A 37 -13.13 9.72 7.64
N VAL A 38 -12.36 8.79 7.08
CA VAL A 38 -12.91 7.59 6.45
C VAL A 38 -13.51 6.70 7.55
N PRO A 39 -14.75 6.20 7.39
CA PRO A 39 -15.39 5.33 8.38
C PRO A 39 -14.52 4.13 8.77
N GLU A 40 -14.59 3.72 10.04
CA GLU A 40 -13.73 2.67 10.59
C GLU A 40 -13.90 1.34 9.86
N HIS A 41 -15.13 0.99 9.48
CA HIS A 41 -15.46 -0.26 8.81
C HIS A 41 -15.20 -0.26 7.29
N THR A 42 -14.77 0.87 6.70
CA THR A 42 -14.40 0.90 5.28
C THR A 42 -13.15 0.04 5.07
N SER A 43 -13.24 -0.96 4.19
CA SER A 43 -12.10 -1.81 3.86
C SER A 43 -11.02 -1.01 3.11
N LEU A 44 -9.78 -1.48 3.14
CA LEU A 44 -8.71 -0.84 2.35
C LEU A 44 -8.99 -0.95 0.85
N ASP A 45 -9.60 -2.06 0.42
CA ASP A 45 -10.10 -2.29 -0.94
C ASP A 45 -11.12 -1.21 -1.36
N ASP A 46 -12.04 -0.85 -0.48
CA ASP A 46 -13.01 0.24 -0.71
C ASP A 46 -12.35 1.62 -0.70
N CYS A 47 -11.27 1.81 0.05
CA CYS A 47 -10.54 3.07 0.11
C CYS A 47 -9.69 3.29 -1.13
N ALA A 48 -8.81 2.34 -1.47
CA ALA A 48 -7.75 2.53 -2.45
C ALA A 48 -8.30 2.88 -3.83
N ALA A 49 -9.42 2.27 -4.25
CA ALA A 49 -10.03 2.53 -5.55
C ALA A 49 -10.74 3.90 -5.67
N ARG A 50 -10.93 4.63 -4.55
CA ARG A 50 -11.75 5.86 -4.50
C ARG A 50 -10.93 7.15 -4.40
N PHE A 51 -9.61 7.05 -4.27
CA PHE A 51 -8.74 8.20 -4.11
C PHE A 51 -7.81 8.34 -5.31
N ASP A 52 -7.53 9.58 -5.70
CA ASP A 52 -6.59 9.87 -6.78
C ASP A 52 -5.14 9.58 -6.37
N ILE A 53 -4.83 9.81 -5.09
CA ILE A 53 -3.50 9.64 -4.51
C ILE A 53 -3.65 9.15 -3.06
N VAL A 54 -2.84 8.17 -2.68
CA VAL A 54 -2.71 7.73 -1.28
C VAL A 54 -1.40 8.23 -0.68
N LEU A 55 -1.51 8.86 0.49
CA LEU A 55 -0.35 9.20 1.31
C LEU A 55 -0.23 8.17 2.42
N SER A 56 0.90 7.46 2.47
CA SER A 56 1.10 6.40 3.44
C SER A 56 2.46 6.53 4.10
N ASP A 57 2.50 6.30 5.40
CA ASP A 57 3.75 5.90 6.04
C ASP A 57 4.14 4.49 5.58
N TYR A 58 5.26 4.01 6.10
CA TYR A 58 5.82 2.73 5.68
C TYR A 58 5.01 1.55 6.27
N THR A 59 4.06 1.02 5.48
CA THR A 59 3.17 -0.09 5.86
C THR A 59 2.92 -1.04 4.70
N ASN A 60 2.60 -2.31 4.99
CA ASN A 60 2.22 -3.31 3.99
C ASN A 60 0.98 -2.89 3.18
N ALA A 61 0.16 -1.97 3.71
CA ALA A 61 -1.03 -1.46 3.03
C ALA A 61 -0.74 -0.84 1.65
N ILE A 62 0.50 -0.41 1.39
CA ILE A 62 0.88 0.13 0.07
C ILE A 62 0.82 -0.93 -1.04
N VAL A 63 0.96 -2.21 -0.71
CA VAL A 63 0.81 -3.31 -1.68
C VAL A 63 -0.66 -3.44 -2.10
N ASP A 64 -1.58 -3.34 -1.14
CA ASP A 64 -3.01 -3.37 -1.40
C ASP A 64 -3.48 -2.11 -2.15
N VAL A 65 -2.91 -0.94 -1.86
CA VAL A 65 -3.18 0.29 -2.64
C VAL A 65 -2.74 0.12 -4.09
N ALA A 66 -1.53 -0.40 -4.29
CA ALA A 66 -0.96 -0.61 -5.61
C ALA A 66 -1.75 -1.62 -6.47
N ARG A 67 -2.47 -2.56 -5.84
CA ARG A 67 -3.39 -3.50 -6.50
C ARG A 67 -4.45 -2.78 -7.35
N TYR A 68 -4.87 -1.60 -6.94
CA TYR A 68 -5.86 -0.77 -7.62
C TYR A 68 -5.27 0.18 -8.65
N ALA A 69 -3.95 0.10 -8.89
CA ALA A 69 -3.18 1.06 -9.67
C ALA A 69 -3.31 2.50 -9.15
N THR A 70 -3.66 2.68 -7.88
CA THR A 70 -3.77 4.00 -7.25
C THR A 70 -2.38 4.53 -6.95
N PRO A 71 -2.00 5.71 -7.49
CA PRO A 71 -0.76 6.38 -7.14
C PRO A 71 -0.61 6.57 -5.64
N PHE A 72 0.61 6.42 -5.13
CA PHE A 72 0.89 6.70 -3.73
C PHE A 72 2.25 7.35 -3.51
N VAL A 73 2.33 8.15 -2.45
CA VAL A 73 3.57 8.76 -1.95
C VAL A 73 3.91 8.15 -0.60
N LEU A 74 5.13 7.66 -0.47
CA LEU A 74 5.64 7.24 0.83
C LEU A 74 6.12 8.42 1.66
N LEU A 75 5.72 8.43 2.93
CA LEU A 75 6.12 9.45 3.89
C LEU A 75 7.29 8.98 4.74
N GLY A 76 8.30 9.85 4.87
CA GLY A 76 9.40 9.70 5.82
C GLY A 76 10.67 9.04 5.26
N SER A 77 11.65 8.87 6.15
CA SER A 77 13.03 8.50 5.82
C SER A 77 13.38 7.03 6.10
N ASN A 78 12.39 6.20 6.44
CA ASN A 78 12.60 4.78 6.75
C ASN A 78 13.25 4.02 5.59
N LYS A 79 13.99 2.96 5.89
CA LYS A 79 14.60 2.09 4.88
C LYS A 79 13.55 1.55 3.90
N ASP A 80 13.92 1.46 2.63
CA ASP A 80 13.06 0.93 1.57
C ASP A 80 13.10 -0.61 1.52
N TYR A 81 12.34 -1.28 2.39
CA TYR A 81 12.24 -2.75 2.36
C TYR A 81 11.39 -3.29 1.20
N PHE A 82 10.61 -2.44 0.52
CA PHE A 82 9.73 -2.82 -0.59
C PHE A 82 10.35 -2.42 -1.94
N SER A 83 11.57 -1.87 -1.94
CA SER A 83 12.23 -1.39 -3.16
C SER A 83 11.34 -0.45 -3.99
N VAL A 84 10.52 0.39 -3.36
CA VAL A 84 9.59 1.30 -4.03
C VAL A 84 10.31 2.24 -5.01
N GLU A 85 11.53 2.66 -4.70
CA GLU A 85 12.34 3.55 -5.54
C GLU A 85 12.67 2.88 -6.89
N ARG A 86 12.79 1.54 -6.92
CA ARG A 86 13.00 0.76 -8.16
C ARG A 86 11.87 0.95 -9.17
N PHE A 87 10.65 1.23 -8.70
CA PHE A 87 9.47 1.40 -9.53
C PHE A 87 9.15 2.88 -9.80
N GLY A 88 10.02 3.81 -9.36
CA GLY A 88 9.78 5.24 -9.50
C GLY A 88 8.60 5.75 -8.67
N ILE A 89 8.27 5.05 -7.57
CA ILE A 89 7.27 5.49 -6.60
C ILE A 89 7.91 6.60 -5.74
N PRO A 90 7.25 7.75 -5.60
CA PRO A 90 7.81 8.90 -4.92
C PRO A 90 7.84 8.75 -3.40
N ARG A 91 8.80 9.44 -2.77
CA ARG A 91 8.95 9.48 -1.32
C ARG A 91 9.23 10.90 -0.84
N ALA A 92 8.34 11.39 0.00
CA ALA A 92 8.44 12.71 0.60
C ALA A 92 8.99 12.65 2.03
N ARG A 93 10.04 13.43 2.29
CA ARG A 93 10.69 13.58 3.61
C ARG A 93 10.45 14.96 4.24
N SER A 94 9.80 15.86 3.51
CA SER A 94 9.42 17.20 3.95
C SER A 94 8.10 17.61 3.31
N ALA A 95 7.47 18.67 3.85
CA ALA A 95 6.24 19.21 3.27
C ALA A 95 6.45 19.77 1.85
N ILE A 96 7.62 20.32 1.56
CA ILE A 96 7.98 20.81 0.22
C ILE A 96 8.06 19.64 -0.76
N GLN A 97 8.78 18.57 -0.38
CA GLN A 97 8.84 17.38 -1.23
C GLN A 97 7.46 16.76 -1.43
N LEU A 98 6.64 16.68 -0.37
CA LEU A 98 5.29 16.14 -0.50
C LEU A 98 4.45 16.91 -1.53
N ARG A 99 4.55 18.24 -1.50
CA ARG A 99 3.89 19.10 -2.49
C ARG A 99 4.37 18.78 -3.91
N ASP A 100 5.68 18.82 -4.12
CA ASP A 100 6.28 18.60 -5.45
C ASP A 100 5.88 17.23 -6.02
N GLU A 101 5.88 16.18 -5.19
CA GLU A 101 5.50 14.83 -5.60
C GLU A 101 4.01 14.69 -5.89
N VAL A 102 3.14 15.35 -5.11
CA VAL A 102 1.70 15.36 -5.40
C VAL A 102 1.43 16.09 -6.72
N ASP A 103 2.04 17.25 -6.93
CA ASP A 103 1.88 18.03 -8.16
C ASP A 103 2.37 17.24 -9.38
N ALA A 104 3.49 16.51 -9.24
CA ALA A 104 4.00 15.62 -10.29
C ALA A 104 3.04 14.46 -10.59
N ILE A 105 2.39 13.87 -9.58
CA ILE A 105 1.37 12.83 -9.79
C ILE A 105 0.15 13.40 -10.49
N LEU A 106 -0.35 14.56 -10.07
CA LEU A 106 -1.52 15.21 -10.66
C LEU A 106 -1.27 15.60 -12.13
N ALA A 107 -0.02 15.92 -12.50
CA ALA A 107 0.36 16.23 -13.87
C ALA A 107 0.40 15.00 -14.81
N ASP A 108 0.68 13.80 -14.30
CA ASP A 108 0.67 12.55 -15.08
C ASP A 108 0.18 11.35 -14.25
N PRO A 109 -1.11 11.30 -13.87
CA PRO A 109 -1.62 10.25 -13.01
C PRO A 109 -1.50 8.86 -13.66
N SER A 110 -1.52 8.80 -14.99
CA SER A 110 -1.41 7.57 -15.76
C SER A 110 -0.05 6.89 -15.60
N ALA A 111 1.03 7.65 -15.61
CA ALA A 111 2.37 7.11 -15.41
C ALA A 111 2.53 6.58 -13.98
N TYR A 112 2.04 7.31 -12.97
CA TYR A 112 2.14 6.84 -11.58
C TYR A 112 1.24 5.65 -11.28
N ALA A 113 0.09 5.53 -11.96
CA ALA A 113 -0.74 4.34 -11.91
C ALA A 113 0.01 3.11 -12.48
N ALA A 114 0.69 3.27 -13.62
CA ALA A 114 1.49 2.21 -14.22
C ALA A 114 2.68 1.77 -13.33
N ARG A 115 3.33 2.74 -12.65
CA ARG A 115 4.37 2.47 -11.65
C ARG A 115 3.83 1.68 -10.46
N SER A 116 2.67 2.08 -9.94
CA SER A 116 1.99 1.38 -8.85
C SER A 116 1.63 -0.05 -9.24
N LEU A 117 1.11 -0.26 -10.45
CA LEU A 117 0.83 -1.61 -10.94
C LEU A 117 2.10 -2.44 -11.09
N SER A 118 3.19 -1.88 -11.61
CA SER A 118 4.48 -2.56 -11.75
C SER A 118 5.05 -2.99 -10.39
N PHE A 119 4.90 -2.12 -9.38
CA PHE A 119 5.26 -2.42 -8.00
C PHE A 119 4.42 -3.58 -7.44
N PHE A 120 3.11 -3.56 -7.65
CA PHE A 120 2.21 -4.63 -7.21
C PHE A 120 2.58 -5.97 -7.87
N GLU A 121 2.80 -5.97 -9.19
CA GLU A 121 3.13 -7.18 -9.95
C GLU A 121 4.46 -7.81 -9.54
N PHE A 122 5.41 -7.00 -9.04
CA PHE A 122 6.65 -7.52 -8.49
C PHE A 122 6.47 -8.21 -7.13
N HIS A 123 5.58 -7.69 -6.28
CA HIS A 123 5.42 -8.18 -4.90
C HIS A 123 4.37 -9.29 -4.76
N VAL A 124 3.45 -9.42 -5.71
CA VAL A 124 2.32 -10.36 -5.61
C VAL A 124 2.34 -11.36 -6.76
N GLU A 125 2.67 -12.60 -6.43
CA GLU A 125 2.57 -13.74 -7.33
C GLU A 125 1.11 -14.20 -7.49
N ASN A 126 0.75 -14.75 -8.66
CA ASN A 126 -0.57 -15.35 -8.93
C ASN A 126 -1.77 -14.42 -8.67
N ARG A 127 -1.61 -13.10 -8.89
CA ARG A 127 -2.61 -12.06 -8.59
C ARG A 127 -4.03 -12.30 -9.11
N ARG A 128 -4.20 -13.04 -10.20
CA ARG A 128 -5.50 -13.31 -10.83
C ARG A 128 -6.28 -14.43 -10.15
N PHE A 129 -5.60 -15.41 -9.56
CA PHE A 129 -6.22 -16.62 -9.00
C PHE A 129 -5.53 -17.10 -7.71
N PRO A 130 -5.35 -16.22 -6.69
CA PRO A 130 -4.56 -16.57 -5.52
C PRO A 130 -5.13 -17.77 -4.74
N LEU A 131 -6.46 -17.83 -4.57
CA LEU A 131 -7.10 -18.97 -3.92
C LEU A 131 -6.96 -20.25 -4.76
N GLY A 132 -7.16 -20.16 -6.08
CA GLY A 132 -7.02 -21.29 -6.99
C GLY A 132 -5.61 -21.88 -6.94
N SER A 133 -4.57 -21.04 -7.02
CA SER A 133 -3.18 -21.49 -6.92
C SER A 133 -2.86 -22.16 -5.59
N ILE A 134 -3.45 -21.67 -4.48
CA ILE A 134 -3.29 -22.30 -3.16
C ILE A 134 -3.97 -23.66 -3.14
N VAL A 135 -5.22 -23.75 -3.62
CA VAL A 135 -5.98 -25.01 -3.68
C VAL A 135 -5.23 -26.04 -4.54
N ASP A 136 -4.76 -25.65 -5.72
CA ASP A 136 -4.00 -26.52 -6.62
C ASP A 136 -2.69 -27.00 -6.00
N SER A 137 -2.03 -26.13 -5.23
CA SER A 137 -0.82 -26.48 -4.48
C SER A 137 -1.11 -27.51 -3.38
N VAL A 138 -2.18 -27.32 -2.61
CA VAL A 138 -2.61 -28.26 -1.57
C VAL A 138 -2.98 -29.62 -2.17
N VAL A 139 -3.74 -29.62 -3.27
CA VAL A 139 -4.11 -30.85 -3.99
C VAL A 139 -2.87 -31.56 -4.52
N SER A 140 -1.88 -30.83 -5.04
CA SER A 140 -0.62 -31.41 -5.50
C SER A 140 0.16 -32.07 -4.37
N LEU A 141 0.26 -31.40 -3.21
CA LEU A 141 0.92 -31.95 -2.02
C LEU A 141 0.20 -33.19 -1.48
N ALA A 142 -1.14 -33.16 -1.40
CA ALA A 142 -1.93 -34.31 -0.99
C ALA A 142 -1.71 -35.53 -1.90
N ASN A 143 -1.43 -35.29 -3.18
CA ASN A 143 -1.07 -36.31 -4.17
C ASN A 143 0.43 -36.64 -4.22
N LYS A 144 1.21 -36.23 -3.20
CA LYS A 144 2.67 -36.45 -3.09
C LYS A 144 3.48 -35.89 -4.26
N LYS A 145 2.95 -34.88 -4.97
CA LYS A 145 3.69 -34.17 -6.01
C LYS A 145 4.60 -33.12 -5.37
N ALA A 146 5.80 -32.97 -5.92
CA ALA A 146 6.70 -31.90 -5.51
C ALA A 146 6.15 -30.55 -5.98
N LEU A 147 6.16 -29.57 -5.08
CA LEU A 147 5.93 -28.17 -5.43
C LEU A 147 7.26 -27.46 -5.70
N PRO A 148 7.29 -26.48 -6.62
CA PRO A 148 8.43 -25.58 -6.74
C PRO A 148 8.57 -24.74 -5.47
N GLY A 149 9.81 -24.50 -5.04
CA GLY A 149 10.10 -23.66 -3.88
C GLY A 149 11.28 -24.17 -3.05
N ILE A 150 11.69 -23.36 -2.08
CA ILE A 150 12.71 -23.74 -1.11
C ILE A 150 12.02 -24.57 -0.03
N ARG A 151 12.40 -25.85 0.11
CA ARG A 151 12.04 -26.61 1.31
C ARG A 151 12.70 -25.95 2.50
N LEU A 152 11.90 -25.37 3.38
CA LEU A 152 12.38 -25.01 4.71
C LEU A 152 12.68 -26.31 5.42
N LYS A 153 13.94 -26.50 5.85
CA LYS A 153 14.29 -27.62 6.73
C LYS A 153 13.35 -27.60 7.92
N SER A 154 12.68 -28.72 8.17
CA SER A 154 11.87 -28.83 9.37
C SER A 154 12.82 -29.03 10.55
N ALA A 155 12.47 -28.52 11.74
CA ALA A 155 13.21 -28.84 12.97
C ALA A 155 13.13 -30.33 13.36
N LEU A 156 12.38 -31.13 12.58
CA LEU A 156 12.24 -32.58 12.75
C LEU A 156 13.16 -33.37 11.80
N ASP A 157 13.79 -32.71 10.82
CA ASP A 157 14.73 -33.35 9.88
C ASP A 157 16.08 -33.71 10.56
N ASP A 158 16.31 -33.21 11.78
CA ASP A 158 17.53 -33.46 12.58
C ASP A 158 17.39 -34.68 13.53
N PHE A 159 16.26 -35.41 13.52
CA PHE A 159 16.01 -36.55 14.41
C PHE A 159 16.14 -37.94 13.75
N ASP A 160 16.40 -38.02 12.46
CA ASP A 160 16.50 -39.31 11.72
C ASP A 160 17.94 -39.84 11.56
N ASP A 161 18.95 -39.16 12.11
CA ASP A 161 20.37 -39.55 12.02
C ASP A 161 21.02 -39.92 13.38
N ALA A 162 20.23 -40.37 14.37
CA ALA A 162 20.75 -40.83 15.68
C ALA A 162 20.50 -42.33 15.95
#